data_AF-A0A9P1N4X8-F1
#
_entry.id   AF-A0A9P1N4X8-F1
#
_cell.length_a   1.000
_cell.length_b   1.000
_cell.length_c   1.000
_cell.angle_alpha   90.00
_cell.angle_beta   90.00
_cell.angle_gamma   90.00
#
_symmetry.space_group_name_H-M   'P 1'
#
loop_
_entity.id
_entity.type
_entity.pdbx_description
1 polymer ?
#
loop_
_entity_poly.entity_id
_entity_poly.type
_entity_poly.pdbx_seq_one_letter_code
_entity_poly.pdbx_strand_id
1 'polypeptide(L)'
;MTSSVVSDAMDVESSSAFSPSEPVVDAVFVSKHNVSAEIYQNFKDCADTLLSGKVAQHEQLAFIQRTLQICENVIMTFEDEKQHLMSDVLLQWAMKQQKLSIGTLYTQQLHYKELDLIHIQFEYFGELLQQTLSGLEYLKQYYPNVGFEEAHQKVRNMAHYFLYYSIIVSRQPPAVIVKCGEAENHRRSRFWFNTEIRVLGGRSFGIDETNDNVKVNCYLITDETAKQLLNNAYLDIFESEEFCIEPNTTSFQKKDQRGLKAKFDDMKVAKKVQLRRDSVATKRYCLCYNIQLQTNCGIELIGKKVSLPFAVLVGPKSDVEAKLFLERSFADLVRHPLSDIPTHISCAEMADALEMKFQAIVETPIKNTDGPSIVQPKKFTMQAKQHLVTRLKPDQQGFLVLDNFMRLPVSEEFQQKKTANGGEWKLVPFYDWFFKLAEITNKYLYSMWYDGLIFGFCSKEDSENILRCCSRSVLLVRFSDIEYAKIKISTKHRNGEIRHHWYEHSDLNARSLSSELLTNHKFADVDLIYPDIDLEVALGGREKPRVSRPRNLLPDDIYFDNQGSAT
;
A
#
# COMPACT_ATOMS: atom_id res chain seq x y z
N MET A 1 32.43 -13.75 -27.68
CA MET A 1 33.59 -13.17 -26.98
C MET A 1 33.59 -11.69 -27.37
N THR A 2 33.33 -10.71 -26.52
CA THR A 2 33.68 -10.53 -25.10
C THR A 2 32.61 -9.69 -24.38
N SER A 3 32.49 -9.97 -23.08
CA SER A 3 31.64 -9.37 -22.04
C SER A 3 31.48 -7.85 -22.04
N SER A 4 30.30 -7.40 -21.61
CA SER A 4 30.20 -6.26 -20.69
C SER A 4 29.34 -6.67 -19.50
N VAL A 5 29.91 -6.47 -18.32
CA VAL A 5 29.45 -6.90 -16.99
C VAL A 5 29.04 -5.64 -16.23
N VAL A 6 27.82 -5.68 -15.70
CA VAL A 6 27.32 -5.10 -14.44
C VAL A 6 27.47 -3.59 -14.19
N SER A 7 26.33 -2.95 -13.94
CA SER A 7 26.18 -2.05 -12.80
C SER A 7 24.76 -2.18 -12.21
N ASP A 8 24.63 -3.11 -11.26
CA ASP A 8 23.49 -3.18 -10.33
C ASP A 8 23.50 -1.92 -9.45
N ALA A 9 22.46 -1.11 -9.54
CA ALA A 9 22.27 0.05 -8.69
C ALA A 9 21.63 -0.38 -7.36
N MET A 10 22.52 -0.65 -6.41
CA MET A 10 22.43 -0.65 -4.95
C MET A 10 21.07 -0.25 -4.33
N ASP A 11 20.43 -1.25 -3.70
CA ASP A 11 19.57 -1.09 -2.52
C ASP A 11 20.40 -0.43 -1.40
N VAL A 12 20.19 0.86 -1.15
CA VAL A 12 20.81 1.56 -0.03
C VAL A 12 19.96 1.35 1.22
N GLU A 13 20.37 0.41 2.06
CA GLU A 13 19.95 0.34 3.46
C GLU A 13 20.46 1.57 4.21
N SER A 14 19.57 2.53 4.44
CA SER A 14 19.80 3.60 5.41
C SER A 14 19.51 3.06 6.81
N SER A 15 20.57 2.78 7.55
CA SER A 15 20.55 2.53 8.99
C SER A 15 20.28 3.85 9.72
N SER A 16 19.03 4.07 10.10
CA SER A 16 18.68 5.09 11.11
C SER A 16 18.02 4.42 12.31
N ALA A 17 18.47 4.84 13.49
CA ALA A 17 18.27 4.18 14.77
C ALA A 17 16.81 4.26 15.26
N PHE A 18 16.00 3.30 14.86
CA PHE A 18 14.96 2.67 15.66
C PHE A 18 14.90 1.22 15.18
N SER A 19 15.38 0.28 15.99
CA SER A 19 15.22 -1.14 15.69
C SER A 19 13.72 -1.40 15.46
N PRO A 20 13.29 -1.83 14.26
CA PRO A 20 11.96 -2.41 14.15
C PRO A 20 12.00 -3.62 15.07
N SER A 21 11.11 -3.65 16.07
CA SER A 21 10.88 -4.81 16.90
C SER A 21 10.91 -6.06 16.02
N GLU A 22 11.77 -7.02 16.34
CA GLU A 22 11.83 -8.29 15.62
C GLU A 22 10.40 -8.79 15.40
N PRO A 23 10.09 -9.29 14.20
CA PRO A 23 8.74 -9.70 13.91
C PRO A 23 8.30 -10.77 14.91
N VAL A 24 7.31 -10.42 15.72
CA VAL A 24 6.74 -11.31 16.73
C VAL A 24 6.12 -12.47 15.98
N VAL A 25 6.73 -13.65 16.13
CA VAL A 25 6.19 -14.90 15.57
C VAL A 25 4.80 -15.10 16.14
N ASP A 26 3.83 -15.35 15.27
CA ASP A 26 2.44 -15.58 15.66
C ASP A 26 2.35 -16.80 16.60
N ALA A 27 2.06 -16.56 17.88
CA ALA A 27 1.98 -17.59 18.90
C ALA A 27 0.83 -18.58 18.63
N VAL A 28 -0.25 -18.14 17.97
CA VAL A 28 -1.37 -19.01 17.60
C VAL A 28 -0.94 -19.96 16.50
N PHE A 29 -0.24 -19.45 15.48
CA PHE A 29 0.38 -20.30 14.45
C PHE A 29 1.32 -21.33 15.08
N VAL A 30 2.26 -20.92 15.93
CA VAL A 30 3.22 -21.85 16.57
C VAL A 30 2.49 -22.94 17.34
N SER A 31 1.46 -22.58 18.11
CA SER A 31 0.67 -23.56 18.87
C SER A 31 -0.04 -24.56 17.95
N LYS A 32 -0.72 -24.09 16.89
CA LYS A 32 -1.45 -24.95 15.95
C LYS A 32 -0.48 -25.84 15.16
N HIS A 33 0.60 -25.26 14.67
CA HIS A 33 1.62 -25.96 13.89
C HIS A 33 2.29 -27.08 14.70
N ASN A 34 2.61 -26.84 15.98
CA ASN A 34 3.17 -27.87 16.85
C ASN A 34 2.21 -29.06 17.03
N VAL A 35 0.90 -28.80 17.18
CA VAL A 35 -0.11 -29.85 17.28
C VAL A 35 -0.19 -30.65 15.97
N SER A 36 -0.23 -29.97 14.83
CA SER A 36 -0.21 -30.61 13.51
C SER A 36 1.05 -31.46 13.31
N ALA A 37 2.22 -30.94 13.68
CA ALA A 37 3.49 -31.65 13.57
C ALA A 37 3.56 -32.89 14.47
N GLU A 38 3.05 -32.82 15.69
CA GLU A 38 2.99 -33.96 16.62
C GLU A 38 2.09 -35.09 16.08
N ILE A 39 0.90 -34.75 15.60
CA ILE A 39 -0.04 -35.74 15.05
C ILE A 39 0.48 -36.31 13.73
N TYR A 40 1.10 -35.47 12.89
CA TYR A 40 1.81 -35.91 11.69
C TYR A 40 2.95 -36.90 12.04
N GLN A 41 3.74 -36.63 13.08
CA GLN A 41 4.82 -37.52 13.48
C GLN A 41 4.29 -38.91 13.87
N ASN A 42 3.16 -38.98 14.58
CA ASN A 42 2.48 -40.24 14.88
C ASN A 42 2.02 -40.97 13.61
N PHE A 43 1.47 -40.24 12.63
CA PHE A 43 1.11 -40.81 11.33
C PHE A 43 2.33 -41.37 10.59
N LYS A 44 3.42 -40.60 10.54
CA LYS A 44 4.67 -40.97 9.88
C LYS A 44 5.24 -42.25 10.49
N ASP A 45 5.30 -42.35 11.82
CA ASP A 45 5.81 -43.55 12.50
C ASP A 45 4.98 -44.80 12.17
N CYS A 46 3.65 -44.65 12.08
CA CYS A 46 2.76 -45.74 11.63
C CYS A 46 2.97 -46.09 10.15
N ALA A 47 3.09 -45.09 9.28
CA ALA A 47 3.32 -45.28 7.85
C ALA A 47 4.65 -46.02 7.60
N ASP A 48 5.73 -45.57 8.23
CA ASP A 48 7.06 -46.19 8.14
C ASP A 48 7.05 -47.63 8.66
N THR A 49 6.32 -47.89 9.76
CA THR A 49 6.17 -49.24 10.32
C THR A 49 5.46 -50.17 9.35
N LEU A 50 4.36 -49.73 8.72
CA LEU A 50 3.67 -50.50 7.68
C LEU A 50 4.58 -50.76 6.48
N LEU A 51 5.17 -49.71 5.91
CA LEU A 51 6.00 -49.79 4.70
C LEU A 51 7.28 -50.61 4.91
N SER A 52 7.80 -50.68 6.14
CA SER A 52 8.94 -51.53 6.47
C SER A 52 8.64 -53.04 6.48
N GLY A 53 7.36 -53.44 6.41
CA GLY A 53 6.94 -54.84 6.46
C GLY A 53 7.12 -55.52 7.82
N LYS A 54 7.36 -54.75 8.89
CA LYS A 54 7.55 -55.26 10.26
C LYS A 54 6.25 -55.73 10.93
N VAL A 55 5.10 -55.36 10.40
CA VAL A 55 3.79 -55.74 10.95
C VAL A 55 3.44 -57.16 10.50
N ALA A 56 3.12 -58.03 11.45
CA ALA A 56 2.71 -59.40 11.14
C ALA A 56 1.40 -59.44 10.34
N GLN A 57 1.26 -60.36 9.37
CA GLN A 57 0.09 -60.43 8.48
C GLN A 57 -1.26 -60.48 9.21
N HIS A 58 -1.33 -61.13 10.37
CA HIS A 58 -2.57 -61.25 11.14
C HIS A 58 -2.96 -59.97 11.89
N GLU A 59 -2.00 -59.07 12.17
CA GLU A 59 -2.24 -57.78 12.84
C GLU A 59 -2.36 -56.61 11.84
N GLN A 60 -2.00 -56.86 10.58
CA GLN A 60 -1.88 -55.86 9.53
C GLN A 60 -3.17 -55.06 9.32
N LEU A 61 -4.33 -55.71 9.29
CA LEU A 61 -5.61 -55.04 9.07
C LEU A 61 -5.98 -54.11 10.24
N ALA A 62 -5.74 -54.53 11.48
CA ALA A 62 -5.95 -53.70 12.67
C ALA A 62 -4.97 -52.51 12.70
N PHE A 63 -3.72 -52.73 12.28
CA PHE A 63 -2.71 -51.67 12.20
C PHE A 63 -3.04 -50.64 11.10
N ILE A 64 -3.56 -51.09 9.94
CA ILE A 64 -4.06 -50.22 8.87
C ILE A 64 -5.21 -49.35 9.40
N GLN A 65 -6.20 -49.94 10.07
CA GLN A 65 -7.31 -49.19 10.66
C GLN A 65 -6.84 -48.14 11.67
N ARG A 66 -5.88 -48.48 12.54
CA ARG A 66 -5.25 -47.52 13.45
C ARG A 66 -4.55 -46.38 12.69
N THR A 67 -3.82 -46.70 11.63
CA THR A 67 -3.12 -45.70 10.81
C THR A 67 -4.09 -44.74 10.12
N LEU A 68 -5.21 -45.27 9.60
CA LEU A 68 -6.28 -44.45 9.03
C LEU A 68 -6.92 -43.54 10.08
N GLN A 69 -7.16 -44.02 11.30
CA GLN A 69 -7.68 -43.18 12.39
C GLN A 69 -6.73 -42.03 12.75
N ILE A 70 -5.42 -42.29 12.78
CA ILE A 70 -4.42 -41.24 13.01
C ILE A 70 -4.43 -40.25 11.82
N CYS A 71 -4.55 -40.75 10.59
CA CYS A 71 -4.66 -39.90 9.40
C CYS A 71 -5.91 -38.99 9.43
N GLU A 72 -7.05 -39.47 9.95
CA GLU A 72 -8.22 -38.62 10.16
C GLU A 72 -7.93 -37.48 11.13
N ASN A 73 -7.20 -37.76 12.22
CA ASN A 73 -6.77 -36.73 13.16
C ASN A 73 -5.82 -35.72 12.49
N VAL A 74 -4.87 -36.17 11.66
CA VAL A 74 -4.00 -35.29 10.86
C VAL A 74 -4.84 -34.35 9.99
N ILE A 75 -5.83 -34.89 9.27
CA ILE A 75 -6.71 -34.10 8.39
C ILE A 75 -7.47 -33.05 9.21
N MET A 76 -8.00 -33.42 10.37
CA MET A 76 -8.71 -32.47 11.24
C MET A 76 -7.81 -31.33 11.71
N THR A 77 -6.59 -31.62 12.15
CA THR A 77 -5.67 -30.57 12.62
C THR A 77 -5.12 -29.73 11.50
N PHE A 78 -4.87 -30.32 10.33
CA PHE A 78 -4.49 -29.55 9.15
C PHE A 78 -5.61 -28.63 8.68
N GLU A 79 -6.87 -29.03 8.78
CA GLU A 79 -7.99 -28.15 8.42
C GLU A 79 -8.06 -26.95 9.37
N ASP A 80 -7.85 -27.15 10.67
CA ASP A 80 -7.81 -26.07 11.68
C ASP A 80 -6.63 -25.11 11.47
N GLU A 81 -5.42 -25.62 11.20
CA GLU A 81 -4.24 -24.80 10.91
C GLU A 81 -4.40 -24.05 9.57
N LYS A 82 -4.86 -24.73 8.51
CA LYS A 82 -5.16 -24.11 7.22
C LYS A 82 -6.18 -22.99 7.38
N GLN A 83 -7.24 -23.21 8.15
CA GLN A 83 -8.29 -22.23 8.36
C GLN A 83 -7.75 -20.96 9.03
N HIS A 84 -6.88 -21.12 10.03
CA HIS A 84 -6.19 -20.02 10.68
C HIS A 84 -5.29 -19.24 9.71
N LEU A 85 -4.42 -19.95 8.96
CA LEU A 85 -3.51 -19.33 7.97
C LEU A 85 -4.28 -18.56 6.88
N MET A 86 -5.41 -19.09 6.41
CA MET A 86 -6.19 -18.46 5.35
C MET A 86 -7.06 -17.31 5.86
N SER A 87 -7.77 -17.50 6.97
CA SER A 87 -8.84 -16.60 7.41
C SER A 87 -8.40 -15.58 8.45
N ASP A 88 -7.43 -15.90 9.28
CA ASP A 88 -6.96 -15.01 10.35
C ASP A 88 -5.66 -14.31 9.96
N VAL A 89 -4.79 -14.99 9.21
CA VAL A 89 -3.49 -14.43 8.81
C VAL A 89 -3.59 -13.76 7.44
N LEU A 90 -3.80 -14.54 6.38
CA LEU A 90 -3.73 -14.04 5.00
C LEU A 90 -4.87 -13.07 4.66
N LEU A 91 -6.10 -13.38 5.09
CA LEU A 91 -7.24 -12.50 4.87
C LEU A 91 -7.08 -11.16 5.59
N GLN A 92 -6.63 -11.14 6.84
CA GLN A 92 -6.37 -9.88 7.56
C GLN A 92 -5.26 -9.07 6.88
N TRP A 93 -4.21 -9.74 6.41
CA TRP A 93 -3.18 -9.09 5.61
C TRP A 93 -3.75 -8.46 4.33
N ALA A 94 -4.62 -9.16 3.61
CA ALA A 94 -5.26 -8.64 2.40
C ALA A 94 -6.22 -7.47 2.68
N MET A 95 -7.01 -7.54 3.76
CA MET A 95 -7.89 -6.44 4.20
C MET A 95 -7.07 -5.19 4.56
N LYS A 96 -5.94 -5.35 5.25
CA LYS A 96 -5.03 -4.25 5.55
C LYS A 96 -4.36 -3.70 4.29
N GLN A 97 -3.98 -4.56 3.33
CA GLN A 97 -3.46 -4.14 2.03
C GLN A 97 -4.43 -3.20 1.29
N GLN A 98 -5.74 -3.50 1.31
CA GLN A 98 -6.76 -2.64 0.72
C GLN A 98 -6.76 -1.25 1.36
N LYS A 99 -6.85 -1.18 2.70
CA LYS A 99 -6.88 0.10 3.44
C LYS A 99 -5.60 0.91 3.21
N LEU A 100 -4.45 0.25 3.15
CA LEU A 100 -3.16 0.92 2.93
C LEU A 100 -2.93 1.35 1.48
N SER A 101 -3.76 0.91 0.52
CA SER A 101 -3.63 1.30 -0.90
C SER A 101 -3.85 2.79 -1.17
N ILE A 102 -4.41 3.54 -0.21
CA ILE A 102 -4.55 4.99 -0.25
C ILE A 102 -3.42 5.75 0.48
N GLY A 103 -2.54 5.02 1.16
CA GLY A 103 -1.43 5.57 1.94
C GLY A 103 -0.12 5.65 1.15
N THR A 104 0.94 6.08 1.85
CA THR A 104 2.27 6.28 1.27
C THR A 104 2.94 4.96 0.85
N LEU A 105 3.90 5.04 -0.08
CA LEU A 105 4.69 3.87 -0.48
C LEU A 105 5.49 3.28 0.69
N TYR A 106 5.96 4.12 1.62
CA TYR A 106 6.60 3.67 2.86
C TYR A 106 5.67 2.75 3.66
N THR A 107 4.44 3.20 3.91
CA THR A 107 3.46 2.41 4.69
C THR A 107 3.08 1.12 3.98
N GLN A 108 2.89 1.17 2.66
CA GLN A 108 2.61 -0.02 1.86
C GLN A 108 3.78 -1.00 1.85
N GLN A 109 5.03 -0.53 1.83
CA GLN A 109 6.21 -1.38 1.84
C GLN A 109 6.42 -2.08 3.20
N LEU A 110 6.16 -1.39 4.31
CA LEU A 110 6.18 -2.03 5.63
C LEU A 110 5.19 -3.20 5.69
N HIS A 111 3.95 -2.98 5.23
CA HIS A 111 2.93 -4.03 5.15
C HIS A 111 3.31 -5.16 4.19
N TYR A 112 3.93 -4.83 3.06
CA TYR A 112 4.42 -5.84 2.11
C TYR A 112 5.49 -6.75 2.75
N LYS A 113 6.36 -6.21 3.60
CA LYS A 113 7.40 -7.01 4.28
C LYS A 113 6.79 -8.03 5.25
N GLU A 114 5.61 -7.79 5.81
CA GLU A 114 4.89 -8.78 6.65
C GLU A 114 4.61 -10.10 5.88
N LEU A 115 4.47 -10.06 4.55
CA LEU A 115 4.29 -11.26 3.72
C LEU A 115 5.48 -12.23 3.80
N ASP A 116 6.69 -11.76 4.10
CA ASP A 116 7.84 -12.65 4.16
C ASP A 116 7.72 -13.62 5.35
N LEU A 117 7.10 -13.20 6.45
CA LEU A 117 6.81 -14.08 7.60
C LEU A 117 5.62 -14.99 7.31
N ILE A 118 4.56 -14.46 6.72
CA ILE A 118 3.38 -15.24 6.32
C ILE A 118 3.82 -16.33 5.34
N HIS A 119 4.73 -16.02 4.41
CA HIS A 119 5.32 -17.00 3.49
C HIS A 119 5.99 -18.14 4.25
N ILE A 120 6.80 -17.85 5.28
CA ILE A 120 7.47 -18.88 6.09
C ILE A 120 6.44 -19.77 6.81
N GLN A 121 5.40 -19.19 7.39
CA GLN A 121 4.33 -19.98 8.04
C GLN A 121 3.64 -20.92 7.04
N PHE A 122 3.36 -20.42 5.83
CA PHE A 122 2.80 -21.21 4.75
C PHE A 122 3.76 -22.31 4.25
N GLU A 123 5.08 -22.08 4.24
CA GLU A 123 6.06 -23.11 3.89
C GLU A 123 6.08 -24.24 4.93
N TYR A 124 6.07 -23.93 6.22
CA TYR A 124 6.02 -24.95 7.27
C TYR A 124 4.77 -25.83 7.18
N PHE A 125 3.60 -25.23 7.01
CA PHE A 125 2.36 -25.99 6.81
C PHE A 125 2.38 -26.77 5.48
N GLY A 126 2.85 -26.14 4.41
CA GLY A 126 2.98 -26.77 3.09
C GLY A 126 3.92 -27.98 3.09
N GLU A 127 4.96 -27.98 3.93
CA GLU A 127 5.86 -29.12 4.11
C GLU A 127 5.14 -30.32 4.75
N LEU A 128 4.47 -30.12 5.88
CA LEU A 128 3.70 -31.20 6.55
C LEU A 128 2.62 -31.77 5.62
N LEU A 129 1.92 -30.90 4.90
CA LEU A 129 0.87 -31.28 3.97
C LEU A 129 1.40 -32.12 2.80
N GLN A 130 2.54 -31.72 2.23
CA GLN A 130 3.17 -32.45 1.13
C GLN A 130 3.73 -33.80 1.59
N GLN A 131 4.39 -33.84 2.75
CA GLN A 131 4.94 -35.08 3.30
C GLN A 131 3.83 -36.10 3.62
N THR A 132 2.70 -35.62 4.17
CA THR A 132 1.52 -36.47 4.41
C THR A 132 0.95 -37.01 3.10
N LEU A 133 0.80 -36.15 2.09
CA LEU A 133 0.32 -36.56 0.77
C LEU A 133 1.22 -37.63 0.14
N SER A 134 2.54 -37.44 0.20
CA SER A 134 3.51 -38.43 -0.30
C SER A 134 3.47 -39.74 0.47
N GLY A 135 3.33 -39.71 1.79
CA GLY A 135 3.20 -40.91 2.62
C GLY A 135 1.95 -41.72 2.25
N LEU A 136 0.82 -41.05 2.03
CA LEU A 136 -0.42 -41.68 1.58
C LEU A 136 -0.33 -42.23 0.16
N GLU A 137 0.42 -41.58 -0.74
CA GLU A 137 0.68 -42.10 -2.10
C GLU A 137 1.39 -43.45 -2.04
N TYR A 138 2.41 -43.61 -1.19
CA TYR A 138 3.05 -44.89 -0.98
C TYR A 138 2.09 -45.90 -0.33
N LEU A 139 1.38 -45.53 0.73
CA LEU A 139 0.49 -46.46 1.43
C LEU A 139 -0.62 -47.02 0.54
N LYS A 140 -1.27 -46.20 -0.31
CA LYS A 140 -2.29 -46.70 -1.24
C LYS A 140 -1.70 -47.59 -2.34
N GLN A 141 -0.44 -47.39 -2.73
CA GLN A 141 0.23 -48.24 -3.73
C GLN A 141 0.53 -49.64 -3.17
N TYR A 142 0.99 -49.73 -1.91
CA TYR A 142 1.31 -50.99 -1.26
C TYR A 142 0.09 -51.70 -0.65
N TYR A 143 -0.93 -50.94 -0.23
CA TYR A 143 -2.16 -51.45 0.37
C TYR A 143 -3.38 -50.88 -0.35
N PRO A 144 -3.74 -51.41 -1.53
CA PRO A 144 -4.88 -50.93 -2.28
C PRO A 144 -6.22 -51.38 -1.68
N ASN A 145 -7.25 -50.55 -1.83
CA ASN A 145 -8.65 -50.80 -1.45
C ASN A 145 -8.91 -51.00 0.06
N VAL A 146 -8.06 -50.44 0.92
CA VAL A 146 -8.23 -50.51 2.38
C VAL A 146 -8.58 -49.17 3.03
N GLY A 147 -8.75 -48.11 2.23
CA GLY A 147 -9.20 -46.79 2.68
C GLY A 147 -8.17 -45.67 2.51
N PHE A 148 -6.91 -45.98 2.20
CA PHE A 148 -5.88 -44.95 1.97
C PHE A 148 -6.16 -44.10 0.74
N GLU A 149 -6.90 -44.60 -0.24
CA GLU A 149 -7.33 -43.84 -1.43
C GLU A 149 -8.24 -42.66 -1.05
N GLU A 150 -9.19 -42.88 -0.13
CA GLU A 150 -10.10 -41.83 0.32
C GLU A 150 -9.35 -40.78 1.13
N ALA A 151 -8.48 -41.20 2.04
CA ALA A 151 -7.63 -40.31 2.83
C ALA A 151 -6.70 -39.48 1.92
N HIS A 152 -6.05 -40.12 0.95
CA HIS A 152 -5.22 -39.46 -0.05
C HIS A 152 -6.00 -38.41 -0.82
N GLN A 153 -7.23 -38.72 -1.27
CA GLN A 153 -8.06 -37.78 -2.00
C GLN A 153 -8.45 -36.55 -1.14
N LYS A 154 -8.77 -36.75 0.14
CA LYS A 154 -9.05 -35.65 1.08
C LYS A 154 -7.84 -34.72 1.24
N VAL A 155 -6.65 -35.28 1.49
CA VAL A 155 -5.41 -34.50 1.62
C VAL A 155 -5.04 -33.80 0.31
N ARG A 156 -5.21 -34.47 -0.83
CA ARG A 156 -4.95 -33.88 -2.16
C ARG A 156 -5.88 -32.69 -2.44
N ASN A 157 -7.15 -32.79 -2.09
CA ASN A 157 -8.10 -31.68 -2.21
C ASN A 157 -7.69 -30.52 -1.31
N MET A 158 -7.32 -30.79 -0.07
CA MET A 158 -6.82 -29.78 0.87
C MET A 158 -5.57 -29.07 0.32
N ALA A 159 -4.61 -29.82 -0.23
CA ALA A 159 -3.41 -29.27 -0.86
C ALA A 159 -3.75 -28.38 -2.06
N HIS A 160 -4.67 -28.83 -2.93
CA HIS A 160 -5.13 -28.00 -4.05
C HIS A 160 -5.74 -26.68 -3.57
N TYR A 161 -6.66 -26.72 -2.60
CA TYR A 161 -7.26 -25.50 -2.05
C TYR A 161 -6.23 -24.58 -1.39
N PHE A 162 -5.35 -25.14 -0.54
CA PHE A 162 -4.30 -24.39 0.12
C PHE A 162 -3.41 -23.65 -0.89
N LEU A 163 -2.90 -24.37 -1.89
CA LEU A 163 -2.00 -23.81 -2.90
C LEU A 163 -2.70 -22.81 -3.82
N TYR A 164 -3.94 -23.06 -4.23
CA TYR A 164 -4.65 -22.12 -5.09
C TYR A 164 -4.94 -20.80 -4.39
N TYR A 165 -5.35 -20.84 -3.11
CA TYR A 165 -5.65 -19.63 -2.34
C TYR A 165 -4.40 -18.91 -1.84
N SER A 166 -3.24 -19.58 -1.78
CA SER A 166 -1.95 -18.94 -1.46
C SER A 166 -1.39 -18.08 -2.59
N ILE A 167 -1.96 -18.16 -3.79
CA ILE A 167 -1.65 -17.27 -4.92
C ILE A 167 -2.41 -15.95 -4.74
N ILE A 168 -1.66 -14.87 -4.52
CA ILE A 168 -2.22 -13.56 -4.17
C ILE A 168 -1.69 -12.43 -5.05
N VAL A 169 -2.48 -11.36 -5.16
CA VAL A 169 -2.03 -10.07 -5.70
C VAL A 169 -1.29 -9.32 -4.60
N SER A 170 0.03 -9.52 -4.50
CA SER A 170 0.85 -8.97 -3.42
C SER A 170 1.12 -7.46 -3.57
N ARG A 171 1.00 -6.91 -4.79
CA ARG A 171 0.97 -5.46 -5.05
C ARG A 171 -0.22 -5.11 -5.94
N GLN A 172 -1.11 -4.27 -5.42
CA GLN A 172 -2.34 -3.85 -6.08
C GLN A 172 -2.08 -2.65 -7.01
N PRO A 173 -2.87 -2.49 -8.09
CA PRO A 173 -2.86 -1.26 -8.86
C PRO A 173 -3.37 -0.08 -7.99
N PRO A 174 -2.92 1.15 -8.28
CA PRO A 174 -3.41 2.34 -7.58
C PRO A 174 -4.91 2.52 -7.83
N ALA A 175 -5.61 3.14 -6.87
CA ALA A 175 -7.06 3.36 -6.96
C ALA A 175 -7.48 4.22 -8.17
N VAL A 176 -6.58 5.09 -8.63
CA VAL A 176 -6.79 6.00 -9.76
C VAL A 176 -5.54 5.97 -10.65
N ILE A 177 -5.74 5.73 -11.93
CA ILE A 177 -4.72 5.84 -12.97
C ILE A 177 -5.07 7.01 -13.87
N VAL A 178 -4.14 7.93 -14.07
CA VAL A 178 -4.35 9.10 -14.93
C VAL A 178 -3.61 8.87 -16.24
N LYS A 179 -4.36 8.87 -17.34
CA LYS A 179 -3.77 8.74 -18.67
C LYS A 179 -3.05 10.03 -19.08
N CYS A 180 -1.86 9.90 -19.69
CA CYS A 180 -1.25 11.01 -20.42
C CYS A 180 -2.07 11.37 -21.68
N GLY A 181 -2.73 12.51 -21.60
CA GLY A 181 -3.26 13.29 -22.71
C GLY A 181 -3.56 14.67 -22.15
N GLU A 182 -2.68 15.65 -22.46
CA GLU A 182 -2.73 17.04 -21.96
C GLU A 182 -2.68 17.23 -20.44
N ALA A 183 -2.32 16.20 -19.65
CA ALA A 183 -2.15 16.38 -18.21
C ALA A 183 -0.94 17.29 -17.95
N GLU A 184 -1.19 18.46 -17.35
CA GLU A 184 -0.15 19.34 -16.83
C GLU A 184 0.88 18.53 -16.04
N ASN A 185 2.15 18.93 -16.16
CA ASN A 185 3.35 18.19 -15.77
C ASN A 185 3.42 17.66 -14.32
N HIS A 186 2.43 17.97 -13.46
CA HIS A 186 2.40 17.66 -12.03
C HIS A 186 1.74 16.31 -11.66
N ARG A 187 1.10 15.58 -12.59
CA ARG A 187 0.39 14.30 -12.28
C ARG A 187 0.93 13.06 -12.99
N ARG A 188 2.10 13.16 -13.62
CA ARG A 188 2.66 12.09 -14.48
C ARG A 188 3.11 10.83 -13.73
N SER A 189 3.33 10.90 -12.41
CA SER A 189 3.67 9.73 -11.57
C SER A 189 2.56 8.68 -11.47
N ARG A 190 1.31 9.01 -11.82
CA ARG A 190 0.16 8.08 -11.82
C ARG A 190 -0.12 7.43 -13.18
N PHE A 191 0.79 7.60 -14.14
CA PHE A 191 0.66 7.02 -15.47
C PHE A 191 1.25 5.60 -15.53
N TRP A 192 2.41 5.42 -14.90
CA TRP A 192 3.02 4.11 -14.71
C TRP A 192 2.72 3.59 -13.30
N PHE A 193 2.56 2.29 -13.19
CA PHE A 193 2.38 1.61 -11.90
C PHE A 193 2.88 0.18 -12.01
N ASN A 194 3.16 -0.43 -10.85
CA ASN A 194 3.64 -1.80 -10.81
C ASN A 194 2.65 -2.66 -10.05
N THR A 195 2.50 -3.92 -10.47
CA THR A 195 1.74 -4.93 -9.73
C THR A 195 2.55 -6.22 -9.60
N GLU A 196 2.13 -7.08 -8.67
CA GLU A 196 2.85 -8.32 -8.39
C GLU A 196 1.86 -9.42 -8.01
N ILE A 197 2.06 -10.60 -8.60
CA ILE A 197 1.50 -11.86 -8.13
C ILE A 197 2.57 -12.63 -7.37
N ARG A 198 2.21 -13.21 -6.23
CA ARG A 198 3.11 -14.03 -5.40
C ARG A 198 2.42 -15.33 -5.01
N VAL A 199 3.19 -16.41 -4.96
CA VAL A 199 2.78 -17.70 -4.42
C VAL A 199 3.38 -17.89 -3.03
N LEU A 200 2.58 -18.37 -2.07
CA LEU A 200 3.03 -18.66 -0.69
C LEU A 200 2.97 -20.17 -0.40
N GLY A 201 3.97 -20.73 0.30
CA GLY A 201 3.94 -22.14 0.73
C GLY A 201 4.05 -23.16 -0.42
N GLY A 202 4.68 -22.78 -1.53
CA GLY A 202 4.67 -23.58 -2.76
C GLY A 202 5.92 -24.46 -2.95
N ARG A 203 6.97 -24.26 -2.15
CA ARG A 203 8.28 -24.88 -2.41
C ARG A 203 8.27 -26.38 -2.22
N SER A 204 7.63 -26.89 -1.15
CA SER A 204 7.56 -28.33 -0.88
C SER A 204 6.88 -29.11 -2.03
N PHE A 205 5.94 -28.47 -2.73
CA PHE A 205 5.23 -29.00 -3.90
C PHE A 205 5.97 -28.79 -5.24
N GLY A 206 7.21 -28.26 -5.19
CA GLY A 206 8.04 -28.01 -6.36
C GLY A 206 7.52 -26.91 -7.29
N ILE A 207 6.66 -26.01 -6.79
CA ILE A 207 6.10 -24.91 -7.62
C ILE A 207 7.20 -23.95 -8.06
N ASP A 208 8.14 -23.64 -7.17
CA ASP A 208 9.24 -22.72 -7.42
C ASP A 208 10.12 -23.19 -8.59
N GLU A 209 10.42 -24.49 -8.67
CA GLU A 209 11.26 -25.08 -9.71
C GLU A 209 10.49 -25.36 -11.01
N THR A 210 9.29 -25.93 -10.90
CA THR A 210 8.51 -26.39 -12.07
C THR A 210 7.96 -25.23 -12.89
N ASN A 211 7.78 -24.05 -12.26
CA ASN A 211 7.12 -22.91 -12.89
C ASN A 211 8.01 -21.67 -13.04
N ASP A 212 9.33 -21.81 -12.88
CA ASP A 212 10.24 -20.72 -13.17
C ASP A 212 10.16 -20.35 -14.66
N ASN A 213 10.05 -19.06 -14.96
CA ASN A 213 9.83 -18.49 -16.28
C ASN A 213 8.49 -18.86 -16.96
N VAL A 214 7.52 -19.43 -16.23
CA VAL A 214 6.15 -19.61 -16.75
C VAL A 214 5.48 -18.25 -16.93
N LYS A 215 4.89 -18.02 -18.10
CA LYS A 215 4.21 -16.76 -18.42
C LYS A 215 2.87 -16.64 -17.71
N VAL A 216 2.58 -15.44 -17.22
CA VAL A 216 1.28 -15.04 -16.69
C VAL A 216 0.75 -13.85 -17.49
N ASN A 217 -0.49 -13.97 -17.94
CA ASN A 217 -1.16 -12.92 -18.69
C ASN A 217 -2.06 -12.10 -17.76
N CYS A 218 -2.09 -10.79 -17.99
CA CYS A 218 -2.90 -9.82 -17.29
C CYS A 218 -3.86 -9.14 -18.28
N TYR A 219 -5.15 -9.16 -17.96
CA TYR A 219 -6.21 -8.56 -18.75
C TYR A 219 -6.87 -7.42 -17.98
N LEU A 220 -7.20 -6.34 -18.67
CA LEU A 220 -8.01 -5.27 -18.11
C LEU A 220 -9.49 -5.60 -18.33
N ILE A 221 -10.22 -5.79 -17.23
CA ILE A 221 -11.64 -6.18 -17.23
C ILE A 221 -12.50 -5.09 -16.55
N THR A 222 -13.80 -5.04 -16.86
CA THR A 222 -14.74 -4.14 -16.18
C THR A 222 -15.29 -4.78 -14.90
N ASP A 223 -15.99 -4.00 -14.08
CA ASP A 223 -16.68 -4.53 -12.91
C ASP A 223 -17.80 -5.51 -13.29
N GLU A 224 -18.46 -5.35 -14.44
CA GLU A 224 -19.44 -6.34 -14.90
C GLU A 224 -18.79 -7.69 -15.22
N THR A 225 -17.64 -7.70 -15.90
CA THR A 225 -16.88 -8.94 -16.13
C THR A 225 -16.39 -9.53 -14.82
N ALA A 226 -15.93 -8.69 -13.88
CA ALA A 226 -15.53 -9.15 -12.54
C ALA A 226 -16.70 -9.79 -11.79
N LYS A 227 -17.92 -9.22 -11.86
CA LYS A 227 -19.15 -9.80 -11.31
C LYS A 227 -19.44 -11.18 -11.89
N GLN A 228 -19.29 -11.33 -13.20
CA GLN A 228 -19.52 -12.62 -13.86
C GLN A 228 -18.49 -13.67 -13.44
N LEU A 229 -17.23 -13.29 -13.23
CA LEU A 229 -16.16 -14.18 -12.76
C LEU A 229 -16.40 -14.72 -11.34
N LEU A 230 -17.12 -14.00 -10.48
CA LEU A 230 -17.51 -14.49 -9.16
C LEU A 230 -18.49 -15.67 -9.25
N ASN A 231 -19.32 -15.69 -10.30
CA ASN A 231 -20.31 -16.75 -10.53
C ASN A 231 -19.79 -17.85 -11.47
N ASN A 232 -18.79 -17.54 -12.30
CA ASN A 232 -18.19 -18.47 -13.25
C ASN A 232 -16.67 -18.25 -13.36
N ALA A 233 -15.90 -19.02 -12.60
CA ALA A 233 -14.43 -18.96 -12.60
C ALA A 233 -13.79 -19.32 -13.96
N TYR A 234 -14.50 -20.08 -14.79
CA TYR A 234 -14.03 -20.54 -16.11
C TYR A 234 -14.43 -19.60 -17.25
N LEU A 235 -15.08 -18.47 -16.97
CA LEU A 235 -15.44 -17.49 -17.98
C LEU A 235 -14.21 -17.07 -18.79
N ASP A 236 -14.31 -17.16 -20.12
CA ASP A 236 -13.29 -16.65 -21.03
C ASP A 236 -13.23 -15.13 -20.95
N ILE A 237 -12.03 -14.61 -20.76
CA ILE A 237 -11.80 -13.18 -20.62
C ILE A 237 -11.32 -12.62 -21.95
N PHE A 238 -12.03 -11.59 -22.39
CA PHE A 238 -11.63 -10.76 -23.51
C PHE A 238 -11.08 -9.44 -22.99
N GLU A 239 -10.09 -8.91 -23.68
CA GLU A 239 -9.53 -7.62 -23.34
C GLU A 239 -10.58 -6.52 -23.56
N SER A 240 -10.59 -5.52 -22.69
CA SER A 240 -11.46 -4.35 -22.85
C SER A 240 -11.38 -3.76 -24.27
N GLU A 241 -12.53 -3.38 -24.81
CA GLU A 241 -12.64 -2.72 -26.13
C GLU A 241 -12.05 -1.30 -26.10
N GLU A 242 -12.09 -0.64 -24.94
CA GLU A 242 -11.71 0.77 -24.77
C GLU A 242 -10.21 0.95 -24.49
N PHE A 243 -9.63 0.00 -23.76
CA PHE A 243 -8.30 0.09 -23.18
C PHE A 243 -7.55 -1.25 -23.27
N CYS A 244 -6.23 -1.18 -23.34
CA CYS A 244 -5.33 -2.30 -23.11
C CYS A 244 -4.37 -1.96 -21.97
N ILE A 245 -3.78 -3.02 -21.40
CA ILE A 245 -2.73 -2.89 -20.39
C ILE A 245 -1.39 -3.26 -21.00
N GLU A 246 -0.35 -2.46 -20.77
CA GLU A 246 0.99 -2.68 -21.31
C GLU A 246 2.02 -2.57 -20.17
N PRO A 247 2.89 -3.58 -19.94
CA PRO A 247 2.85 -4.92 -20.54
C PRO A 247 1.66 -5.74 -20.01
N ASN A 248 1.08 -6.58 -20.88
CA ASN A 248 -0.01 -7.50 -20.52
C ASN A 248 0.48 -8.89 -20.11
N THR A 249 1.79 -9.13 -20.10
CA THR A 249 2.35 -10.43 -19.76
C THR A 249 3.69 -10.23 -19.07
N THR A 250 3.99 -11.12 -18.13
CA THR A 250 5.31 -11.26 -17.50
C THR A 250 5.53 -12.74 -17.20
N SER A 251 6.66 -13.10 -16.61
CA SER A 251 6.93 -14.48 -16.20
C SER A 251 7.11 -14.56 -14.70
N PHE A 252 6.71 -15.70 -14.14
CA PHE A 252 7.08 -16.06 -12.78
C PHE A 252 8.60 -16.23 -12.69
N GLN A 253 9.19 -15.69 -11.63
CA GLN A 253 10.60 -15.77 -11.35
C GLN A 253 10.80 -16.20 -9.91
N LYS A 254 11.70 -17.16 -9.70
CA LYS A 254 12.18 -17.52 -8.38
C LYS A 254 13.10 -16.40 -7.87
N LYS A 255 12.69 -15.74 -6.78
CA LYS A 255 13.58 -14.85 -6.02
C LYS A 255 13.82 -15.50 -4.65
N ASP A 256 15.09 -15.66 -4.27
CA ASP A 256 15.56 -16.36 -3.05
C ASP A 256 14.58 -16.30 -1.89
N GLN A 257 14.40 -17.43 -1.18
CA GLN A 257 13.60 -17.62 0.06
C GLN A 257 12.21 -16.98 0.16
N ARG A 258 11.74 -16.19 -0.82
CA ARG A 258 10.53 -15.36 -0.78
C ARG A 258 9.44 -15.88 -1.74
N GLY A 259 9.59 -17.11 -2.21
CA GLY A 259 8.64 -17.79 -3.08
C GLY A 259 8.63 -17.27 -4.52
N LEU A 260 7.86 -17.96 -5.37
CA LEU A 260 7.65 -17.61 -6.76
C LEU A 260 6.83 -16.32 -6.94
N LYS A 261 7.32 -15.39 -7.78
CA LYS A 261 6.68 -14.08 -8.01
C LYS A 261 6.64 -13.72 -9.49
N ALA A 262 5.59 -13.06 -9.92
CA ALA A 262 5.49 -12.44 -11.24
C ALA A 262 5.28 -10.94 -11.06
N LYS A 263 6.27 -10.14 -11.46
CA LYS A 263 6.23 -8.68 -11.39
C LYS A 263 5.87 -8.08 -12.73
N PHE A 264 4.88 -7.21 -12.71
CA PHE A 264 4.53 -6.36 -13.83
C PHE A 264 5.03 -4.96 -13.49
N ASP A 265 6.21 -4.62 -14.01
CA ASP A 265 6.82 -3.30 -13.81
C ASP A 265 6.48 -2.38 -14.99
N ASP A 266 6.43 -1.07 -14.70
CA ASP A 266 6.14 -0.01 -15.67
C ASP A 266 4.84 -0.23 -16.45
N MET A 267 3.81 -0.76 -15.77
CA MET A 267 2.50 -0.94 -16.37
C MET A 267 1.84 0.40 -16.66
N LYS A 268 1.13 0.49 -17.80
CA LYS A 268 0.33 1.66 -18.18
C LYS A 268 -0.96 1.21 -18.85
N VAL A 269 -1.99 2.03 -18.70
CA VAL A 269 -3.26 1.85 -19.43
C VAL A 269 -3.18 2.60 -20.77
N ALA A 270 -3.16 1.86 -21.87
CA ALA A 270 -3.17 2.38 -23.23
C ALA A 270 -4.60 2.38 -23.81
N LYS A 271 -4.88 3.32 -24.72
CA LYS A 271 -6.21 3.55 -25.28
C LYS A 271 -6.30 2.90 -26.66
N LYS A 272 -7.38 2.14 -26.91
CA LYS A 272 -7.64 1.54 -28.22
C LYS A 272 -8.48 2.44 -29.14
N VAL A 273 -9.42 3.21 -28.59
CA VAL A 273 -10.39 4.03 -29.35
C VAL A 273 -10.52 5.45 -28.81
N GLN A 274 -11.06 6.42 -29.55
CA GLN A 274 -11.24 7.77 -29.03
C GLN A 274 -12.39 7.86 -28.00
N LEU A 275 -12.08 8.21 -26.74
CA LEU A 275 -13.01 8.24 -25.60
C LEU A 275 -13.32 9.67 -25.14
N ARG A 276 -14.56 9.90 -24.67
CA ARG A 276 -15.01 11.14 -23.99
C ARG A 276 -14.69 11.09 -22.49
N ARG A 277 -14.28 12.22 -21.88
CA ARG A 277 -13.85 12.29 -20.47
C ARG A 277 -14.89 11.84 -19.45
N ASP A 278 -16.18 12.05 -19.71
CA ASP A 278 -17.25 11.71 -18.77
C ASP A 278 -17.66 10.24 -18.81
N SER A 279 -17.48 9.58 -19.96
CA SER A 279 -17.84 8.18 -20.15
C SER A 279 -16.93 7.20 -19.41
N VAL A 280 -15.70 7.60 -19.09
CA VAL A 280 -14.69 6.72 -18.46
C VAL A 280 -14.67 6.87 -16.93
N ALA A 281 -15.00 8.06 -16.43
CA ALA A 281 -14.88 8.43 -15.03
C ALA A 281 -15.81 7.65 -14.08
N THR A 282 -16.90 7.09 -14.61
CA THR A 282 -17.90 6.34 -13.84
C THR A 282 -17.61 4.84 -13.79
N LYS A 283 -16.85 4.31 -14.75
CA LYS A 283 -16.53 2.89 -14.84
C LYS A 283 -15.48 2.49 -13.80
N ARG A 284 -15.51 1.21 -13.42
CA ARG A 284 -14.50 0.57 -12.59
C ARG A 284 -13.84 -0.54 -13.39
N TYR A 285 -12.54 -0.67 -13.24
CA TYR A 285 -11.75 -1.69 -13.90
C TYR A 285 -10.99 -2.51 -12.86
N CYS A 286 -10.72 -3.76 -13.20
CA CYS A 286 -9.84 -4.63 -12.44
C CYS A 286 -8.78 -5.22 -13.38
N LEU A 287 -7.65 -5.59 -12.82
CA LEU A 287 -6.68 -6.45 -13.50
C LEU A 287 -7.02 -7.90 -13.19
N CYS A 288 -7.13 -8.72 -14.22
CA CYS A 288 -7.34 -10.15 -14.09
C CYS A 288 -6.11 -10.91 -14.57
N TYR A 289 -5.51 -11.67 -13.67
CA TYR A 289 -4.32 -12.47 -13.91
C TYR A 289 -4.73 -13.91 -14.18
N ASN A 290 -4.36 -14.43 -15.34
CA ASN A 290 -4.62 -15.81 -15.72
C ASN A 290 -3.50 -16.72 -15.19
N ILE A 291 -3.84 -17.58 -14.24
CA ILE A 291 -2.91 -18.44 -13.51
C ILE A 291 -3.00 -19.85 -14.07
N GLN A 292 -1.84 -20.40 -14.42
CA GLN A 292 -1.67 -21.79 -14.81
C GLN A 292 -0.32 -22.27 -14.29
N LEU A 293 -0.33 -22.96 -13.15
CA LEU A 293 0.86 -23.50 -12.50
C LEU A 293 0.70 -25.00 -12.27
N GLN A 294 1.82 -25.71 -12.13
CA GLN A 294 1.84 -27.15 -11.90
C GLN A 294 2.76 -27.51 -10.73
N THR A 295 2.37 -28.54 -9.98
CA THR A 295 3.17 -29.12 -8.88
C THR A 295 3.87 -30.40 -9.33
N ASN A 296 4.92 -30.81 -8.61
CA ASN A 296 5.62 -32.08 -8.85
C ASN A 296 4.75 -33.32 -8.57
N CYS A 297 3.68 -33.19 -7.77
CA CYS A 297 2.72 -34.25 -7.46
C CYS A 297 1.48 -34.23 -8.37
N GLY A 298 1.54 -33.53 -9.51
CA GLY A 298 0.52 -33.53 -10.55
C GLY A 298 -0.77 -32.79 -10.18
N ILE A 299 -0.76 -31.91 -9.18
CA ILE A 299 -1.83 -30.92 -8.95
C ILE A 299 -1.60 -29.75 -9.91
N GLU A 300 -2.63 -29.39 -10.68
CA GLU A 300 -2.65 -28.22 -11.56
C GLU A 300 -3.44 -27.08 -10.88
N LEU A 301 -2.84 -25.90 -10.84
CA LEU A 301 -3.42 -24.68 -10.29
C LEU A 301 -3.83 -23.79 -11.46
N ILE A 302 -5.05 -24.00 -11.95
CA ILE A 302 -5.62 -23.25 -13.07
C ILE A 302 -6.74 -22.35 -12.55
N GLY A 303 -6.66 -21.08 -12.86
CA GLY A 303 -7.71 -20.15 -12.51
C GLY A 303 -7.32 -18.70 -12.71
N LYS A 304 -8.01 -17.81 -12.01
CA LYS A 304 -7.88 -16.37 -12.21
C LYS A 304 -7.82 -15.64 -10.89
N LYS A 305 -6.95 -14.63 -10.82
CA LYS A 305 -6.86 -13.71 -9.67
C LYS A 305 -7.21 -12.32 -10.13
N VAL A 306 -8.00 -11.61 -9.34
CA VAL A 306 -8.53 -10.28 -9.70
C VAL A 306 -8.00 -9.25 -8.70
N SER A 307 -7.51 -8.12 -9.20
CA SER A 307 -7.07 -7.00 -8.36
C SER A 307 -8.25 -6.27 -7.71
N LEU A 308 -7.94 -5.38 -6.77
CA LEU A 308 -8.90 -4.39 -6.31
C LEU A 308 -9.34 -3.46 -7.47
N PRO A 309 -10.59 -2.98 -7.45
CA PRO A 309 -11.11 -2.11 -8.51
C PRO A 309 -10.46 -0.72 -8.50
N PHE A 310 -10.19 -0.17 -9.67
CA PHE A 310 -9.63 1.17 -9.86
C PHE A 310 -10.35 1.91 -10.99
N ALA A 311 -10.14 3.22 -11.08
CA ALA A 311 -10.65 4.03 -12.19
C ALA A 311 -9.53 4.53 -13.10
N VAL A 312 -9.87 4.65 -14.38
CA VAL A 312 -9.02 5.26 -15.40
C VAL A 312 -9.55 6.67 -15.67
N LEU A 313 -8.71 7.68 -15.49
CA LEU A 313 -9.09 9.08 -15.70
C LEU A 313 -8.43 9.66 -16.94
N VAL A 314 -9.20 10.44 -17.68
CA VAL A 314 -8.73 11.29 -18.79
C VAL A 314 -8.76 12.74 -18.31
N GLY A 315 -7.74 13.13 -17.55
CA GLY A 315 -7.62 14.45 -16.89
C GLY A 315 -7.97 14.42 -15.39
N PRO A 316 -7.73 15.52 -14.66
CA PRO A 316 -8.00 15.60 -13.22
C PRO A 316 -9.50 15.65 -12.93
N LYS A 317 -9.98 14.73 -12.07
CA LYS A 317 -11.35 14.69 -11.55
C LYS A 317 -11.34 14.37 -10.05
N SER A 318 -11.30 15.41 -9.22
CA SER A 318 -11.17 15.29 -7.75
C SER A 318 -12.36 14.55 -7.11
N ASP A 319 -13.56 14.70 -7.66
CA ASP A 319 -14.78 14.05 -7.16
C ASP A 319 -14.74 12.52 -7.34
N VAL A 320 -14.19 12.06 -8.47
CA VAL A 320 -13.99 10.63 -8.74
C VAL A 320 -12.90 10.06 -7.82
N GLU A 321 -11.78 10.78 -7.68
CA GLU A 321 -10.70 10.40 -6.77
C GLU A 321 -11.18 10.35 -5.31
N ALA A 322 -12.06 11.27 -4.91
CA ALA A 322 -12.67 11.33 -3.59
C ALA A 322 -13.58 10.13 -3.31
N LYS A 323 -14.44 9.74 -4.27
CA LYS A 323 -15.27 8.55 -4.15
C LYS A 323 -14.43 7.27 -4.03
N LEU A 324 -13.40 7.14 -4.86
CA LEU A 324 -12.48 5.98 -4.81
C LEU A 324 -11.68 5.92 -3.51
N PHE A 325 -11.29 7.07 -2.96
CA PHE A 325 -10.70 7.16 -1.63
C PHE A 325 -11.63 6.56 -0.58
N LEU A 326 -12.92 6.93 -0.58
CA LEU A 326 -13.92 6.36 0.33
C LEU A 326 -14.11 4.85 0.12
N GLU A 327 -14.24 4.41 -1.15
CA GLU A 327 -14.38 2.99 -1.51
C GLU A 327 -13.21 2.17 -0.97
N ARG A 328 -11.97 2.58 -1.25
CA ARG A 328 -10.77 1.85 -0.80
C ARG A 328 -10.59 1.87 0.72
N SER A 329 -11.03 2.94 1.39
CA SER A 329 -10.88 3.09 2.83
C SER A 329 -11.87 2.26 3.62
N PHE A 330 -13.14 2.17 3.16
CA PHE A 330 -14.25 1.72 4.01
C PHE A 330 -15.09 0.57 3.43
N ALA A 331 -15.06 0.30 2.13
CA ALA A 331 -15.76 -0.86 1.57
C ALA A 331 -15.04 -2.17 1.94
N ASP A 332 -15.73 -3.31 1.85
CA ASP A 332 -15.19 -4.62 2.18
C ASP A 332 -14.83 -5.42 0.91
N LEU A 333 -14.00 -4.84 0.05
CA LEU A 333 -13.75 -5.33 -1.31
C LEU A 333 -12.99 -6.66 -1.34
N VAL A 334 -12.30 -7.01 -0.25
CA VAL A 334 -11.55 -8.27 -0.14
C VAL A 334 -12.47 -9.45 0.18
N ARG A 335 -13.38 -9.31 1.15
CA ARG A 335 -14.30 -10.40 1.53
C ARG A 335 -15.53 -10.43 0.63
N HIS A 336 -16.00 -9.25 0.25
CA HIS A 336 -17.20 -9.05 -0.55
C HIS A 336 -16.83 -8.18 -1.75
N PRO A 337 -16.23 -8.76 -2.81
CA PRO A 337 -15.90 -8.00 -4.01
C PRO A 337 -17.13 -7.25 -4.50
N LEU A 338 -16.97 -5.94 -4.73
CA LEU A 338 -18.02 -5.01 -5.17
C LEU A 338 -19.07 -4.66 -4.10
N SER A 339 -18.76 -4.86 -2.82
CA SER A 339 -19.57 -4.34 -1.71
C SER A 339 -19.75 -2.83 -1.80
N ASP A 340 -20.94 -2.35 -1.43
CA ASP A 340 -21.17 -0.94 -1.22
C ASP A 340 -20.38 -0.40 -0.02
N ILE A 341 -20.13 0.91 -0.05
CA ILE A 341 -19.48 1.61 1.05
C ILE A 341 -20.47 1.72 2.22
N PRO A 342 -20.04 1.53 3.48
CA PRO A 342 -20.92 1.77 4.63
C PRO A 342 -21.42 3.22 4.66
N THR A 343 -22.65 3.41 5.15
CA THR A 343 -23.27 4.73 5.26
C THR A 343 -22.69 5.56 6.41
N HIS A 344 -22.22 4.89 7.47
CA HIS A 344 -21.64 5.51 8.65
C HIS A 344 -20.32 4.85 9.02
N ILE A 345 -19.38 5.64 9.53
CA ILE A 345 -18.07 5.16 10.02
C ILE A 345 -17.70 5.88 11.31
N SER A 346 -16.77 5.33 12.09
CA SER A 346 -16.29 6.04 13.28
C SER A 346 -15.41 7.24 12.93
N CYS A 347 -15.37 8.22 13.83
CA CYS A 347 -14.46 9.37 13.73
C CYS A 347 -12.99 8.96 13.61
N ALA A 348 -12.58 7.92 14.33
CA ALA A 348 -11.21 7.42 14.33
C ALA A 348 -10.83 6.86 12.95
N GLU A 349 -11.69 6.01 12.37
CA GLU A 349 -11.45 5.45 11.04
C GLU A 349 -11.36 6.51 9.95
N MET A 350 -12.22 7.53 10.00
CA MET A 350 -12.13 8.67 9.08
C MET A 350 -10.82 9.44 9.25
N ALA A 351 -10.44 9.75 10.50
CA ALA A 351 -9.22 10.51 10.76
C ALA A 351 -7.96 9.79 10.25
N ASP A 352 -7.88 8.48 10.44
CA ASP A 352 -6.75 7.67 9.97
C ASP A 352 -6.72 7.58 8.43
N ALA A 353 -7.89 7.44 7.79
CA ALA A 353 -7.98 7.45 6.33
C ALA A 353 -7.55 8.79 5.74
N LEU A 354 -8.01 9.91 6.33
CA LEU A 354 -7.61 11.26 5.93
C LEU A 354 -6.10 11.47 6.07
N GLU A 355 -5.52 11.07 7.21
CA GLU A 355 -4.08 11.14 7.45
C GLU A 355 -3.29 10.39 6.36
N MET A 356 -3.63 9.12 6.11
CA MET A 356 -2.98 8.32 5.07
C MET A 356 -3.07 8.97 3.69
N LYS A 357 -4.26 9.46 3.31
CA LYS A 357 -4.47 10.07 1.99
C LYS A 357 -3.74 11.39 1.84
N PHE A 358 -3.72 12.22 2.88
CA PHE A 358 -3.00 13.50 2.85
C PHE A 358 -1.50 13.27 2.66
N GLN A 359 -0.91 12.36 3.45
CA GLN A 359 0.50 12.00 3.35
C GLN A 359 0.84 11.44 1.97
N ALA A 360 -0.01 10.57 1.41
CA ALA A 360 0.18 10.02 0.06
C ALA A 360 0.18 11.10 -1.03
N ILE A 361 -0.67 12.13 -0.93
CA ILE A 361 -0.64 13.26 -1.86
C ILE A 361 0.62 14.11 -1.64
N VAL A 362 0.98 14.38 -0.39
CA VAL A 362 2.18 15.17 -0.03
C VAL A 362 3.47 14.54 -0.55
N GLU A 363 3.54 13.21 -0.65
CA GLU A 363 4.71 12.47 -1.14
C GLU A 363 4.63 12.09 -2.62
N THR A 364 3.60 12.53 -3.34
CA THR A 364 3.50 12.24 -4.77
C THR A 364 4.67 12.90 -5.53
N PRO A 365 5.43 12.15 -6.35
CA PRO A 365 6.54 12.71 -7.12
C PRO A 365 6.07 13.82 -8.07
N ILE A 366 6.78 14.95 -8.06
CA ILE A 366 6.43 16.14 -8.85
C ILE A 366 7.02 16.06 -10.27
N LYS A 367 8.25 15.58 -10.42
CA LYS A 367 8.94 15.45 -11.72
C LYS A 367 9.03 13.99 -12.14
N ASN A 368 9.11 13.76 -13.45
CA ASN A 368 9.22 12.41 -14.02
C ASN A 368 10.56 11.72 -13.72
N THR A 369 11.61 12.50 -13.45
CA THR A 369 12.95 12.00 -13.11
C THR A 369 13.07 11.65 -11.64
N ASP A 370 12.13 12.12 -10.82
CA ASP A 370 12.16 11.88 -9.39
C ASP A 370 11.53 10.51 -9.17
N GLY A 371 12.36 9.53 -8.80
CA GLY A 371 11.88 8.24 -8.36
C GLY A 371 10.99 8.39 -7.11
N PRO A 372 10.10 7.41 -6.84
CA PRO A 372 9.33 7.40 -5.61
C PRO A 372 10.26 7.42 -4.40
N SER A 373 10.18 8.47 -3.58
CA SER A 373 10.94 8.56 -2.34
C SER A 373 10.20 7.79 -1.24
N ILE A 374 10.90 6.85 -0.61
CA ILE A 374 10.34 6.01 0.46
C ILE A 374 10.75 6.64 1.78
N VAL A 375 9.90 7.54 2.29
CA VAL A 375 10.17 8.31 3.51
C VAL A 375 9.05 8.07 4.52
N GLN A 376 9.40 8.01 5.80
CA GLN A 376 8.41 7.93 6.86
C GLN A 376 7.58 9.23 6.91
N PRO A 377 6.25 9.16 6.78
CA PRO A 377 5.42 10.35 6.76
C PRO A 377 5.26 10.98 8.15
N LYS A 378 5.10 12.30 8.19
CA LYS A 378 4.70 13.04 9.39
C LYS A 378 3.23 12.74 9.73
N LYS A 379 2.99 12.17 10.90
CA LYS A 379 1.64 11.95 11.45
C LYS A 379 0.97 13.27 11.84
N PHE A 380 -0.34 13.32 11.69
CA PHE A 380 -1.16 14.40 12.23
C PHE A 380 -1.15 14.37 13.75
N THR A 381 -1.28 15.54 14.34
CA THR A 381 -1.55 15.67 15.77
C THR A 381 -3.00 15.28 16.06
N MET A 382 -3.31 14.92 17.31
CA MET A 382 -4.69 14.67 17.73
C MET A 382 -5.61 15.88 17.48
N GLN A 383 -5.08 17.09 17.65
CA GLN A 383 -5.80 18.33 17.36
C GLN A 383 -6.15 18.45 15.86
N ALA A 384 -5.22 18.12 14.96
CA ALA A 384 -5.47 18.13 13.52
C ALA A 384 -6.51 17.07 13.12
N LYS A 385 -6.44 15.86 13.70
CA LYS A 385 -7.44 14.81 13.49
C LYS A 385 -8.83 15.26 13.94
N GLN A 386 -8.93 15.84 15.13
CA GLN A 386 -10.18 16.37 15.67
C GLN A 386 -10.74 17.52 14.81
N HIS A 387 -9.90 18.47 14.40
CA HIS A 387 -10.28 19.58 13.53
C HIS A 387 -10.93 19.11 12.23
N LEU A 388 -10.33 18.10 11.58
CA LEU A 388 -10.85 17.53 10.34
C LEU A 388 -12.17 16.77 10.55
N VAL A 389 -12.25 15.95 11.58
CA VAL A 389 -13.44 15.13 11.85
C VAL A 389 -14.64 16.00 12.24
N THR A 390 -14.46 17.01 13.09
CA THR A 390 -15.57 17.88 13.52
C THR A 390 -16.20 18.63 12.33
N ARG A 391 -15.42 18.94 11.29
CA ARG A 391 -15.93 19.54 10.03
C ARG A 391 -16.89 18.62 9.27
N LEU A 392 -16.78 17.32 9.48
CA LEU A 392 -17.64 16.31 8.86
C LEU A 392 -18.91 16.03 9.67
N LYS A 393 -19.16 16.81 10.73
CA LYS A 393 -20.36 16.76 11.58
C LYS A 393 -20.64 15.36 12.14
N PRO A 394 -19.79 14.87 13.05
CA PRO A 394 -20.08 13.63 13.75
C PRO A 394 -21.33 13.78 14.61
N ASP A 395 -22.04 12.67 14.79
CA ASP A 395 -23.10 12.57 15.78
C ASP A 395 -22.54 12.52 17.21
N GLN A 396 -23.45 12.50 18.20
CA GLN A 396 -23.07 12.46 19.61
C GLN A 396 -22.38 11.15 20.01
N GLN A 397 -22.54 10.10 19.20
CA GLN A 397 -21.96 8.77 19.41
C GLN A 397 -20.57 8.63 18.76
N GLY A 398 -20.09 9.66 18.05
CA GLY A 398 -18.79 9.65 17.39
C GLY A 398 -18.78 8.94 16.04
N PHE A 399 -19.93 8.81 15.37
CA PHE A 399 -20.06 8.33 14.00
C PHE A 399 -20.29 9.46 13.01
N LEU A 400 -19.84 9.25 11.78
CA LEU A 400 -19.91 10.19 10.67
C LEU A 400 -20.77 9.60 9.55
N VAL A 401 -21.69 10.41 9.00
CA VAL A 401 -22.37 10.08 7.74
C VAL A 401 -21.36 10.26 6.61
N LEU A 402 -21.02 9.20 5.89
CA LEU A 402 -19.89 9.21 4.95
C LEU A 402 -20.07 10.20 3.79
N ASP A 403 -21.31 10.35 3.33
CA ASP A 403 -21.69 11.27 2.26
C ASP A 403 -21.43 12.75 2.62
N ASN A 404 -21.28 13.08 3.91
CA ASN A 404 -20.84 14.41 4.36
C ASN A 404 -19.47 14.80 3.77
N PHE A 405 -18.56 13.84 3.59
CA PHE A 405 -17.26 14.09 2.96
C PHE A 405 -17.38 14.67 1.55
N MET A 406 -18.40 14.22 0.80
CA MET A 406 -18.67 14.66 -0.57
C MET A 406 -19.50 15.94 -0.63
N ARG A 407 -20.46 16.12 0.31
CA ARG A 407 -21.48 17.17 0.22
C ARG A 407 -21.21 18.40 1.08
N LEU A 408 -20.59 18.25 2.25
CA LEU A 408 -20.41 19.38 3.15
C LEU A 408 -19.37 20.36 2.61
N PRO A 409 -19.66 21.67 2.65
CA PRO A 409 -18.64 22.67 2.37
C PRO A 409 -17.66 22.75 3.55
N VAL A 410 -16.41 23.13 3.27
CA VAL A 410 -15.40 23.30 4.34
C VAL A 410 -15.83 24.35 5.38
N SER A 411 -16.58 25.38 4.97
CA SER A 411 -17.04 26.45 5.86
C SER A 411 -18.52 26.78 5.64
N GLU A 412 -19.39 26.26 6.49
CA GLU A 412 -20.83 26.49 6.45
C GLU A 412 -21.28 27.88 6.89
N GLU A 413 -20.50 28.56 7.75
CA GLU A 413 -20.84 29.93 8.22
C GLU A 413 -20.99 30.94 7.05
N PHE A 414 -20.38 30.66 5.90
CA PHE A 414 -20.54 31.46 4.68
C PHE A 414 -21.75 31.06 3.82
N GLN A 415 -22.40 29.92 4.09
CA GLN A 415 -23.75 29.66 3.52
C GLN A 415 -24.78 30.62 4.09
N GLN A 416 -24.63 31.03 5.36
CA GLN A 416 -25.61 31.86 6.07
C GLN A 416 -25.47 33.36 5.75
N LYS A 417 -24.27 33.85 5.40
CA LYS A 417 -24.02 35.24 5.00
C LYS A 417 -24.32 35.53 3.51
N LYS A 418 -25.39 34.94 2.97
CA LYS A 418 -25.89 35.18 1.61
C LYS A 418 -26.67 36.49 1.49
N THR A 419 -26.22 37.55 2.16
CA THR A 419 -26.88 38.86 2.16
C THR A 419 -25.90 40.00 1.90
N ALA A 420 -26.30 40.82 0.92
CA ALA A 420 -25.95 42.22 0.63
C ALA A 420 -24.92 42.56 -0.46
N ASN A 421 -23.86 41.80 -0.74
CA ASN A 421 -22.89 42.21 -1.77
C ASN A 421 -22.67 41.12 -2.83
N GLY A 422 -23.10 41.40 -4.06
CA GLY A 422 -23.25 40.47 -5.20
C GLY A 422 -21.98 39.87 -5.79
N GLY A 423 -21.15 39.21 -4.97
CA GLY A 423 -20.16 38.24 -5.42
C GLY A 423 -20.67 36.81 -5.15
N GLU A 424 -20.72 35.96 -6.17
CA GLU A 424 -20.97 34.53 -5.98
C GLU A 424 -19.79 33.89 -5.22
N TRP A 425 -19.95 33.72 -3.90
CA TRP A 425 -19.01 32.90 -3.13
C TRP A 425 -19.19 31.43 -3.53
N LYS A 426 -18.17 30.86 -4.18
CA LYS A 426 -18.16 29.44 -4.54
C LYS A 426 -17.90 28.60 -3.29
N LEU A 427 -18.92 27.90 -2.81
CA LEU A 427 -18.78 26.91 -1.74
C LEU A 427 -17.78 25.84 -2.17
N VAL A 428 -16.74 25.63 -1.35
CA VAL A 428 -15.71 24.62 -1.61
C VAL A 428 -16.09 23.33 -0.85
N PRO A 429 -16.33 22.21 -1.54
CA PRO A 429 -16.56 20.92 -0.89
C PRO A 429 -15.36 20.48 -0.05
N PHE A 430 -15.62 19.80 1.07
CA PHE A 430 -14.57 19.34 1.99
C PHE A 430 -13.47 18.53 1.28
N TYR A 431 -13.84 17.54 0.47
CA TYR A 431 -12.85 16.70 -0.23
C TYR A 431 -11.92 17.50 -1.15
N ASP A 432 -12.46 18.49 -1.88
CA ASP A 432 -11.68 19.29 -2.83
C ASP A 432 -10.76 20.26 -2.09
N TRP A 433 -11.24 20.83 -0.98
CA TRP A 433 -10.41 21.61 -0.07
C TRP A 433 -9.24 20.78 0.48
N PHE A 434 -9.55 19.60 1.01
CA PHE A 434 -8.58 18.73 1.65
C PHE A 434 -7.49 18.25 0.68
N PHE A 435 -7.89 17.76 -0.51
CA PHE A 435 -6.93 17.27 -1.50
C PHE A 435 -6.03 18.39 -2.04
N LYS A 436 -6.60 19.57 -2.34
CA LYS A 436 -5.81 20.69 -2.85
C LYS A 436 -4.83 21.25 -1.83
N LEU A 437 -5.17 21.24 -0.54
CA LEU A 437 -4.21 21.60 0.51
C LEU A 437 -3.01 20.65 0.53
N ALA A 438 -3.24 19.34 0.36
CA ALA A 438 -2.18 18.36 0.27
C ALA A 438 -1.30 18.58 -0.98
N GLU A 439 -1.89 18.93 -2.13
CA GLU A 439 -1.18 19.27 -3.37
C GLU A 439 -0.33 20.55 -3.21
N ILE A 440 -0.86 21.60 -2.58
CA ILE A 440 -0.11 22.82 -2.27
C ILE A 440 1.04 22.52 -1.31
N THR A 441 0.79 21.64 -0.34
CA THR A 441 1.83 21.21 0.61
C THR A 441 2.95 20.47 -0.11
N ASN A 442 2.62 19.50 -0.97
CA ASN A 442 3.59 18.81 -1.84
C ASN A 442 4.40 19.81 -2.68
N LYS A 443 3.74 20.74 -3.37
CA LYS A 443 4.40 21.59 -4.36
C LYS A 443 5.26 22.71 -3.75
N TYR A 444 4.79 23.35 -2.68
CA TYR A 444 5.40 24.59 -2.18
C TYR A 444 5.99 24.47 -0.78
N LEU A 445 5.54 23.50 0.01
CA LEU A 445 5.79 23.45 1.44
C LEU A 445 6.40 22.14 1.92
N TYR A 446 6.81 21.25 1.01
CA TYR A 446 7.19 19.88 1.36
C TYR A 446 8.28 19.82 2.43
N SER A 447 9.37 20.59 2.28
CA SER A 447 10.45 20.67 3.29
C SER A 447 9.90 21.16 4.63
N MET A 448 9.23 22.33 4.66
CA MET A 448 8.68 22.88 5.91
C MET A 448 7.66 21.94 6.58
N TRP A 449 6.87 21.20 5.80
CA TRP A 449 5.93 20.21 6.30
C TRP A 449 6.67 19.06 6.98
N TYR A 450 7.65 18.49 6.27
CA TYR A 450 8.49 17.38 6.72
C TYR A 450 9.30 17.75 7.97
N ASP A 451 9.90 18.94 7.97
CA ASP A 451 10.71 19.49 9.07
C ASP A 451 9.87 19.89 10.29
N GLY A 452 8.55 19.68 10.26
CA GLY A 452 7.67 19.93 11.40
C GLY A 452 7.27 21.40 11.59
N LEU A 453 7.68 22.31 10.69
CA LEU A 453 7.49 23.76 10.82
C LEU A 453 6.07 24.25 10.52
N ILE A 454 5.23 23.36 9.96
CA ILE A 454 3.83 23.65 9.65
C ILE A 454 2.94 22.98 10.68
N PHE A 455 2.13 23.80 11.36
CA PHE A 455 1.08 23.34 12.28
C PHE A 455 -0.04 22.66 11.50
N GLY A 456 -0.43 23.23 10.36
CA GLY A 456 -1.38 22.62 9.43
C GLY A 456 -2.83 22.95 9.78
N PHE A 457 -3.63 21.94 10.12
CA PHE A 457 -5.07 22.10 10.36
C PHE A 457 -5.35 22.81 11.70
N CYS A 458 -5.76 24.07 11.64
CA CYS A 458 -6.02 24.90 12.81
C CYS A 458 -6.91 26.09 12.47
N SER A 459 -7.92 26.34 13.29
CA SER A 459 -8.80 27.47 13.11
C SER A 459 -8.14 28.80 13.43
N LYS A 460 -8.76 29.88 12.96
CA LYS A 460 -8.30 31.23 13.32
C LYS A 460 -8.36 31.39 14.83
N GLU A 461 -9.50 31.06 15.43
CA GLU A 461 -9.73 31.17 16.87
C GLU A 461 -8.76 30.32 17.68
N ASP A 462 -8.58 29.04 17.32
CA ASP A 462 -7.62 28.16 17.98
C ASP A 462 -6.20 28.72 17.86
N SER A 463 -5.83 29.22 16.68
CA SER A 463 -4.51 29.82 16.49
C SER A 463 -4.31 31.05 17.36
N GLU A 464 -5.33 31.91 17.52
CA GLU A 464 -5.24 33.06 18.42
C GLU A 464 -5.12 32.61 19.88
N ASN A 465 -5.89 31.61 20.30
CA ASN A 465 -5.85 31.08 21.67
C ASN A 465 -4.49 30.46 21.99
N ILE A 466 -3.93 29.67 21.07
CA ILE A 466 -2.59 29.09 21.19
C ILE A 466 -1.54 30.20 21.31
N LEU A 467 -1.58 31.19 20.42
CA LEU A 467 -0.61 32.28 20.38
C LEU A 467 -0.69 33.16 21.64
N ARG A 468 -1.90 33.43 22.18
CA ARG A 468 -2.07 34.19 23.44
C ARG A 468 -1.29 33.55 24.59
N CYS A 469 -1.24 32.22 24.65
CA CYS A 469 -0.56 31.46 25.69
C CYS A 469 0.98 31.44 25.56
N CYS A 470 1.54 31.80 24.41
CA CYS A 470 2.99 31.85 24.21
C CYS A 470 3.59 33.12 24.86
N SER A 471 4.71 33.02 25.57
CA SER A 471 5.33 34.19 26.22
C SER A 471 6.14 35.08 25.27
N ARG A 472 6.62 34.53 24.15
CA ARG A 472 7.51 35.20 23.19
C ARG A 472 6.78 35.53 21.88
N SER A 473 7.42 36.31 21.01
CA SER A 473 6.92 36.52 19.66
C SER A 473 7.08 35.23 18.84
N VAL A 474 5.99 34.78 18.25
CA VAL A 474 5.90 33.46 17.63
C VAL A 474 4.93 33.50 16.45
N LEU A 475 5.24 32.75 15.40
CA LEU A 475 4.33 32.49 14.30
C LEU A 475 3.84 31.05 14.27
N LEU A 476 2.67 30.85 13.70
CA LEU A 476 2.04 29.57 13.47
C LEU A 476 1.58 29.51 12.01
N VAL A 477 2.16 28.57 11.25
CA VAL A 477 1.79 28.31 9.85
C VAL A 477 0.64 27.31 9.83
N ARG A 478 -0.53 27.73 9.34
CA ARG A 478 -1.74 26.91 9.27
C ARG A 478 -2.40 26.97 7.91
N PHE A 479 -3.20 25.95 7.61
CA PHE A 479 -4.04 25.93 6.42
C PHE A 479 -5.24 26.88 6.61
N SER A 480 -5.69 27.44 5.50
CA SER A 480 -6.92 28.23 5.50
C SER A 480 -8.13 27.32 5.65
N ASP A 481 -9.01 27.69 6.58
CA ASP A 481 -10.22 26.93 6.95
C ASP A 481 -11.44 27.23 6.07
N ILE A 482 -11.26 28.08 5.06
CA ILE A 482 -12.34 28.59 4.21
C ILE A 482 -12.02 28.47 2.71
N GLU A 483 -10.74 28.50 2.35
CA GLU A 483 -10.26 28.55 0.97
C GLU A 483 -9.08 27.60 0.84
N TYR A 484 -9.05 26.75 -0.18
CA TYR A 484 -7.94 25.83 -0.40
C TYR A 484 -6.67 26.52 -0.89
N ALA A 485 -6.78 27.68 -1.53
CA ALA A 485 -5.67 28.34 -2.22
C ALA A 485 -4.78 29.19 -1.32
N LYS A 486 -4.99 29.19 0.01
CA LYS A 486 -4.29 30.09 0.93
C LYS A 486 -3.63 29.36 2.10
N ILE A 487 -2.35 29.67 2.30
CA ILE A 487 -1.61 29.35 3.52
C ILE A 487 -1.68 30.55 4.44
N LYS A 488 -2.06 30.34 5.71
CA LYS A 488 -2.23 31.41 6.70
C LYS A 488 -1.06 31.43 7.67
N ILE A 489 -0.57 32.62 7.98
CA ILE A 489 0.47 32.85 8.98
C ILE A 489 -0.15 33.68 10.11
N SER A 490 -0.44 33.03 11.23
CA SER A 490 -0.87 33.72 12.46
C SER A 490 0.37 34.10 13.25
N THR A 491 0.55 35.36 13.60
CA THR A 491 1.73 35.87 14.30
C THR A 491 1.34 36.56 15.60
N LYS A 492 2.08 36.31 16.67
CA LYS A 492 2.10 37.13 17.88
C LYS A 492 3.40 37.94 17.89
N HIS A 493 3.28 39.26 17.90
CA HIS A 493 4.42 40.18 17.95
C HIS A 493 4.86 40.43 19.40
N ARG A 494 6.05 41.04 19.60
CA ARG A 494 6.60 41.34 20.93
C ARG A 494 5.72 42.27 21.77
N ASN A 495 4.91 43.11 21.12
CA ASN A 495 3.91 43.97 21.76
C ASN A 495 2.64 43.21 22.21
N GLY A 496 2.56 41.90 21.96
CA GLY A 496 1.40 41.06 22.27
C GLY A 496 0.29 41.08 21.20
N GLU A 497 0.42 41.90 20.15
CA GLU A 497 -0.54 42.00 19.07
C GLU A 497 -0.54 40.73 18.22
N ILE A 498 -1.74 40.23 17.89
CA ILE A 498 -1.92 39.08 17.01
C ILE A 498 -2.36 39.56 15.63
N ARG A 499 -1.63 39.14 14.59
CA ARG A 499 -1.94 39.43 13.18
C ARG A 499 -2.07 38.16 12.37
N HIS A 500 -2.82 38.25 11.27
CA HIS A 500 -2.99 37.13 10.34
C HIS A 500 -2.67 37.57 8.92
N HIS A 501 -1.77 36.82 8.29
CA HIS A 501 -1.35 37.01 6.92
C HIS A 501 -1.75 35.80 6.08
N TRP A 502 -1.78 35.94 4.76
CA TRP A 502 -2.03 34.83 3.85
C TRP A 502 -1.19 34.93 2.59
N TYR A 503 -0.89 33.76 2.03
CA TYR A 503 -0.15 33.59 0.79
C TYR A 503 -0.92 32.64 -0.12
N GLU A 504 -1.06 33.03 -1.38
CA GLU A 504 -1.66 32.22 -2.43
C GLU A 504 -0.60 31.47 -3.25
N HIS A 505 -1.05 30.55 -4.10
CA HIS A 505 -0.18 29.81 -5.00
C HIS A 505 0.69 30.72 -5.89
N SER A 506 0.20 31.88 -6.32
CA SER A 506 0.98 32.86 -7.09
C SER A 506 2.16 33.41 -6.27
N ASP A 507 1.92 33.73 -5.00
CA ASP A 507 2.95 34.25 -4.09
C ASP A 507 4.01 33.18 -3.80
N LEU A 508 3.57 31.95 -3.53
CA LEU A 508 4.45 30.81 -3.22
C LEU A 508 5.27 30.35 -4.44
N ASN A 509 4.79 30.60 -5.66
CA ASN A 509 5.59 30.41 -6.88
C ASN A 509 6.64 31.50 -7.05
N ALA A 510 6.29 32.75 -6.73
CA ALA A 510 7.19 33.89 -6.89
C ALA A 510 8.34 33.84 -5.88
N ARG A 511 8.06 33.42 -4.64
CA ARG A 511 9.05 33.28 -3.58
C ARG A 511 8.64 32.16 -2.61
N SER A 512 9.60 31.33 -2.22
CA SER A 512 9.35 30.29 -1.22
C SER A 512 8.94 30.89 0.13
N LEU A 513 8.04 30.20 0.84
CA LEU A 513 7.56 30.67 2.13
C LEU A 513 8.72 30.87 3.13
N SER A 514 9.72 29.99 3.15
CA SER A 514 10.89 30.13 4.02
C SER A 514 11.64 31.45 3.78
N SER A 515 11.87 31.81 2.51
CA SER A 515 12.55 33.07 2.14
C SER A 515 11.69 34.29 2.49
N GLU A 516 10.38 34.19 2.30
CA GLU A 516 9.45 35.25 2.62
C GLU A 516 9.35 35.53 4.13
N LEU A 517 9.31 34.48 4.95
CA LEU A 517 9.30 34.60 6.42
C LEU A 517 10.59 35.22 6.98
N LEU A 518 11.74 35.02 6.32
CA LEU A 518 13.02 35.59 6.72
C LEU A 518 13.24 37.04 6.26
N THR A 519 12.71 37.41 5.09
CA THR A 519 13.07 38.69 4.44
C THR A 519 12.00 39.76 4.56
N ASN A 520 10.73 39.40 4.79
CA ASN A 520 9.67 40.39 4.87
C ASN A 520 9.64 41.07 6.24
N HIS A 521 9.69 42.41 6.24
CA HIS A 521 9.60 43.25 7.44
C HIS A 521 8.38 42.96 8.32
N LYS A 522 7.30 42.39 7.76
CA LYS A 522 6.12 41.94 8.51
C LYS A 522 6.45 40.91 9.59
N PHE A 523 7.55 40.15 9.44
CA PHE A 523 7.96 39.09 10.37
C PHE A 523 9.24 39.42 11.13
N ALA A 524 9.81 40.62 10.96
CA ALA A 524 11.09 40.99 11.55
C ALA A 524 11.12 40.92 13.09
N ASP A 525 9.98 41.13 13.75
CA ASP A 525 9.84 41.06 15.21
C ASP A 525 9.38 39.68 15.73
N VAL A 526 9.36 38.66 14.88
CA VAL A 526 8.95 37.29 15.25
C VAL A 526 10.19 36.43 15.47
N ASP A 527 10.35 35.91 16.68
CA ASP A 527 11.53 35.12 17.04
C ASP A 527 11.36 33.62 16.72
N LEU A 528 10.14 33.10 16.86
CA LEU A 528 9.89 31.66 16.91
C LEU A 528 8.85 31.20 15.86
N ILE A 529 8.99 29.95 15.43
CA ILE A 529 7.92 29.12 14.87
C ILE A 529 7.37 28.25 16.01
N TYR A 530 6.04 28.20 16.15
CA TYR A 530 5.38 27.39 17.18
C TYR A 530 5.83 25.91 17.12
N PRO A 531 6.05 25.23 18.26
CA PRO A 531 5.84 25.74 19.62
C PRO A 531 7.00 26.57 20.19
N ASP A 532 8.25 26.22 19.87
CA ASP A 532 9.44 26.88 20.42
C ASP A 532 10.67 26.64 19.52
N ILE A 533 10.49 26.82 18.20
CA ILE A 533 11.53 26.60 17.19
C ILE A 533 12.07 27.96 16.76
N ASP A 534 13.38 28.20 16.86
CA ASP A 534 13.98 29.46 16.41
C ASP A 534 13.80 29.66 14.89
N LEU A 535 13.18 30.78 14.51
CA LEU A 535 12.79 31.07 13.12
C LEU A 535 13.99 31.13 12.18
N GLU A 536 15.04 31.85 12.58
CA GLU A 536 16.23 32.04 11.73
C GLU A 536 17.00 30.73 11.57
N VAL A 537 17.14 29.96 12.65
CA VAL A 537 17.85 28.67 12.64
C VAL A 537 17.09 27.66 11.79
N ALA A 538 15.77 27.53 11.98
CA ALA A 538 14.97 26.54 11.27
C ALA A 538 14.87 26.80 9.76
N LEU A 539 14.86 28.06 9.35
CA LEU A 539 14.73 28.44 7.94
C LEU A 539 16.09 28.71 7.26
N GLY A 540 17.21 28.52 7.97
CA GLY A 540 18.57 28.68 7.43
C GLY A 540 19.02 30.13 7.24
N GLY A 541 18.44 31.09 7.97
CA GLY A 541 18.79 32.51 7.92
C GLY A 541 20.17 32.83 8.51
N ARG A 542 20.66 32.00 9.44
CA ARG A 542 22.07 32.01 9.86
C ARG A 542 22.80 30.94 9.05
N GLU A 543 23.67 31.34 8.11
CA GLU A 543 24.63 30.40 7.54
C GLU A 543 25.32 29.68 8.71
N LYS A 544 25.24 28.34 8.80
CA LYS A 544 26.22 27.59 9.59
C LYS A 544 27.59 28.11 9.13
N PRO A 545 28.50 28.56 10.03
CA PRO A 545 29.82 29.00 9.60
C PRO A 545 30.37 27.86 8.75
N ARG A 546 30.58 28.13 7.46
CA ARG A 546 31.19 27.16 6.56
C ARG A 546 32.50 26.81 7.20
N VAL A 547 32.63 25.60 7.75
CA VAL A 547 33.95 25.03 7.99
C VAL A 547 34.58 25.08 6.62
N SER A 548 35.56 25.97 6.45
CA SER A 548 36.35 26.06 5.23
C SER A 548 36.91 24.66 5.01
N ARG A 549 36.29 23.90 4.11
CA ARG A 549 36.98 22.78 3.51
C ARG A 549 38.19 23.41 2.82
N PRO A 550 39.42 22.96 3.09
CA PRO A 550 40.57 23.46 2.36
C PRO A 550 40.27 23.31 0.87
N ARG A 551 40.60 24.34 0.08
CA ARG A 551 40.53 24.23 -1.38
C ARG A 551 41.41 23.04 -1.76
N ASN A 552 40.79 21.92 -2.14
CA ASN A 552 41.46 20.97 -2.99
C ASN A 552 41.66 21.71 -4.30
N LEU A 553 42.90 22.16 -4.54
CA LEU A 553 43.37 22.54 -5.85
C LEU A 553 43.06 21.35 -6.76
N LEU A 554 42.14 21.54 -7.70
CA LEU A 554 42.06 20.63 -8.84
C LEU A 554 43.40 20.73 -9.57
N PRO A 555 44.02 19.61 -9.98
CA PRO A 555 45.19 19.68 -10.85
C PRO A 555 44.76 20.37 -12.14
N ASP A 556 45.45 21.46 -12.51
CA ASP A 556 45.34 22.03 -13.86
C ASP A 556 45.74 20.96 -14.89
N ASP A 557 45.11 20.98 -16.06
CA ASP A 557 45.35 20.10 -17.22
C ASP A 557 46.79 20.15 -17.80
N ILE A 558 47.72 20.81 -17.10
CA ILE A 558 49.15 20.92 -17.45
C ILE A 558 50.00 19.86 -16.73
N TYR A 559 49.41 19.02 -15.86
CA TYR A 559 50.15 18.02 -15.07
C TYR A 559 50.39 16.66 -15.79
N PHE A 560 49.83 16.44 -16.99
CA PHE A 560 49.98 15.17 -17.73
C PHE A 560 50.83 15.23 -19.01
N ASP A 561 51.38 16.38 -19.39
CA ASP A 561 52.15 16.53 -20.64
C ASP A 561 53.67 16.33 -20.52
N ASN A 562 54.20 15.92 -19.36
CA ASN A 562 55.64 15.77 -19.13
C ASN A 562 56.11 14.34 -18.78
N GLN A 563 55.41 13.30 -19.22
CA GLN A 563 55.91 11.91 -19.16
C GLN A 563 55.95 11.23 -20.53
N GLY A 564 56.38 11.97 -21.56
CA GLY A 564 56.60 11.48 -22.93
C GLY A 564 58.00 11.73 -23.49
N SER A 565 59.00 11.99 -22.66
CA SER A 565 60.38 12.28 -23.09
C SER A 565 61.43 11.59 -22.21
N ALA A 566 61.34 10.27 -22.20
CA ALA A 566 62.46 9.34 -22.11
C ALA A 566 62.10 8.20 -23.08
N THR A 567 62.17 8.43 -24.38
CA THR A 567 63.39 8.49 -25.21
C THR A 567 63.50 9.71 -26.10
#